data_AF-A0A9D6THN0-F1
#
_entry.id   AF-A0A9D6THN0-F1
#
_cell.length_a   1.000
_cell.length_b   1.000
_cell.length_c   1.000
_cell.angle_alpha   90.00
_cell.angle_beta   90.00
_cell.angle_gamma   90.00
#
_symmetry.space_group_name_H-M   'P 1'
#
loop_
_entity.id
_entity.type
_entity.pdbx_description
1 polymer ?
#
loop_
_entity_poly.entity_id
_entity_poly.type
_entity_poly.pdbx_seq_one_letter_code
_entity_poly.pdbx_strand_id
1 'polypeptide(L)'
;MGFRSARTSKTASDFFVAGRSVSVGWNASAISGEYLSAASFMGVAGMVMSSGYDALWYPVCYACGYLFLLLFIAGPLRRFGAYTIPDFAEGRFDSPVFRKIAVVFVLFIGFFYTMPQMKGAGTTLAYIFPGMPYWGGVVLVGAVITLNVALGGMKGITIVQAFQYWAKMFAISVPVFVLMGVFGFYN
;
A
#
# COMPACT_ATOMS: atom_id res chain seq x y z
N MET A 1 -14.18 4.98 8.62
CA MET A 1 -14.80 4.13 7.58
C MET A 1 -14.80 2.63 7.96
N GLY A 2 -13.81 2.11 8.70
CA GLY A 2 -13.78 0.70 9.16
C GLY A 2 -15.03 0.24 9.93
N PHE A 3 -15.60 1.08 10.80
CA PHE A 3 -16.81 0.77 11.58
C PHE A 3 -18.06 0.43 10.74
N ARG A 4 -18.21 0.99 9.53
CA ARG A 4 -19.34 0.67 8.62
C ARG A 4 -19.14 -0.68 7.92
N SER A 5 -17.90 -1.06 7.63
CA SER A 5 -17.54 -2.36 7.02
C SER A 5 -17.61 -3.50 8.03
N ALA A 6 -17.28 -3.23 9.30
CA ALA A 6 -17.34 -4.17 10.42
C ALA A 6 -18.73 -4.79 10.61
N ARG A 7 -19.81 -4.03 10.34
CA ARG A 7 -21.19 -4.53 10.46
C ARG A 7 -21.61 -5.49 9.35
N THR A 8 -20.82 -5.66 8.29
CA THR A 8 -21.20 -6.42 7.10
C THR A 8 -20.35 -7.69 6.89
N SER A 9 -19.20 -7.83 7.56
CA SER A 9 -18.34 -9.01 7.39
C SER A 9 -18.72 -10.12 8.38
N LYS A 10 -19.34 -11.19 7.89
CA LYS A 10 -19.75 -12.34 8.72
C LYS A 10 -18.95 -13.61 8.42
N THR A 11 -18.17 -13.64 7.33
CA THR A 11 -17.44 -14.82 6.85
C THR A 11 -15.98 -14.50 6.49
N ALA A 12 -15.12 -15.53 6.40
CA ALA A 12 -13.72 -15.38 5.99
C ALA A 12 -13.58 -14.78 4.58
N SER A 13 -14.50 -15.06 3.66
CA SER A 13 -14.51 -14.46 2.33
C SER A 13 -14.89 -12.98 2.35
N ASP A 14 -15.75 -12.54 3.27
CA ASP A 14 -16.03 -11.11 3.46
C ASP A 14 -14.80 -10.37 4.01
N PHE A 15 -14.10 -11.00 4.95
CA PHE A 15 -12.92 -10.39 5.58
C PHE A 15 -11.71 -10.36 4.64
N PHE A 16 -11.38 -11.47 3.97
CA PHE A 16 -10.18 -11.59 3.15
C PHE A 16 -10.35 -11.20 1.70
N VAL A 17 -11.56 -11.23 1.12
CA VAL A 17 -11.77 -10.87 -0.30
C VAL A 17 -12.96 -9.93 -0.52
N ALA A 18 -13.50 -9.32 0.54
CA ALA A 18 -14.64 -8.39 0.45
C ALA A 18 -15.87 -9.00 -0.27
N GLY A 19 -16.01 -10.33 -0.25
CA GLY A 19 -17.04 -11.05 -1.03
C GLY A 19 -16.94 -10.80 -2.54
N ARG A 20 -15.78 -10.35 -3.05
CA ARG A 20 -15.56 -9.91 -4.45
C ARG A 20 -16.49 -8.79 -4.93
N SER A 21 -17.12 -8.06 -4.00
CA SER A 21 -18.15 -7.06 -4.29
C SER A 21 -17.61 -5.66 -4.61
N VAL A 22 -16.30 -5.44 -4.50
CA VAL A 22 -15.69 -4.12 -4.71
C VAL A 22 -15.56 -3.86 -6.21
N SER A 23 -16.04 -2.69 -6.67
CA SER A 23 -15.94 -2.31 -8.08
C SER A 23 -14.48 -2.26 -8.56
N VAL A 24 -14.28 -2.50 -9.85
CA VAL A 24 -12.96 -2.46 -10.49
C VAL A 24 -12.24 -1.13 -10.26
N GLY A 25 -12.94 0.00 -10.39
CA GLY A 25 -12.34 1.34 -10.20
C GLY A 25 -11.82 1.58 -8.78
N TRP A 26 -12.61 1.22 -7.76
CA TRP A 26 -12.19 1.31 -6.36
C TRP A 26 -11.01 0.38 -6.06
N ASN A 27 -11.01 -0.85 -6.59
CA ASN A 27 -9.91 -1.78 -6.37
C ASN A 27 -8.62 -1.35 -7.10
N ALA A 28 -8.74 -0.86 -8.33
CA ALA A 28 -7.60 -0.31 -9.09
C ALA A 28 -7.00 0.92 -8.40
N SER A 29 -7.85 1.81 -7.86
CA SER A 29 -7.41 2.96 -7.08
C SER A 29 -6.70 2.55 -5.79
N ALA A 30 -7.19 1.53 -5.09
CA ALA A 30 -6.55 1.02 -3.88
C ALA A 30 -5.16 0.42 -4.18
N ILE A 31 -5.07 -0.45 -5.18
CA ILE A 31 -3.82 -1.05 -5.67
C ILE A 31 -2.81 0.05 -6.05
N SER A 32 -3.25 1.07 -6.79
CA SER A 32 -2.40 2.22 -7.16
C SER A 32 -2.01 3.06 -5.94
N GLY A 33 -2.90 3.17 -4.95
CA GLY A 33 -2.64 3.86 -3.68
C GLY A 33 -1.60 3.17 -2.80
N GLU A 34 -1.54 1.84 -2.86
CA GLU A 34 -0.51 1.02 -2.22
C GLU A 34 0.84 1.20 -2.92
N TYR A 35 0.85 1.33 -4.25
CA TYR A 35 2.06 1.67 -5.00
C TYR A 35 2.64 3.03 -4.56
N LEU A 36 1.77 4.02 -4.30
CA LEU A 36 2.13 5.33 -3.73
C LEU A 36 2.28 5.30 -2.20
N SER A 37 3.01 4.32 -1.67
CA SER A 37 3.26 4.20 -0.24
C SER A 37 4.40 5.10 0.24
N ALA A 38 4.49 5.25 1.56
CA ALA A 38 5.60 5.94 2.22
C ALA A 38 6.96 5.31 1.89
N ALA A 39 7.00 3.98 1.70
CA ALA A 39 8.21 3.27 1.29
C ALA A 39 8.66 3.71 -0.10
N SER A 40 7.74 3.76 -1.08
CA SER A 40 8.04 4.24 -2.43
C SER A 40 8.51 5.70 -2.41
N PHE A 41 7.79 6.57 -1.68
CA PHE A 41 8.12 7.99 -1.62
C PHE A 41 9.52 8.24 -1.00
N MET A 42 9.80 7.65 0.16
CA MET A 42 11.11 7.77 0.80
C MET A 42 12.23 7.06 0.03
N GLY A 43 11.93 5.92 -0.60
CA GLY A 43 12.90 5.19 -1.41
C GLY A 43 13.36 6.00 -2.61
N VAL A 44 12.41 6.56 -3.38
CA VAL A 44 12.71 7.40 -4.54
C VAL A 44 13.39 8.69 -4.11
N ALA A 45 12.89 9.37 -3.07
CA ALA A 45 13.53 10.58 -2.56
C ALA A 45 14.97 10.33 -2.09
N GLY A 46 15.23 9.21 -1.40
CA GLY A 46 16.57 8.80 -0.97
C GLY A 46 17.50 8.49 -2.14
N MET A 47 17.00 7.80 -3.17
CA MET A 47 17.79 7.53 -4.38
C MET A 47 18.13 8.82 -5.14
N VAL A 48 17.16 9.73 -5.30
CA VAL A 48 17.39 11.02 -5.96
C VAL A 48 18.37 11.88 -5.17
N MET A 49 18.29 11.87 -3.84
CA MET A 49 19.24 12.60 -2.99
C MET A 49 20.68 12.07 -3.11
N SER A 50 20.85 10.76 -3.32
CA SER A 50 22.16 10.11 -3.42
C SER A 50 22.76 10.14 -4.82
N SER A 51 21.94 9.86 -5.84
CA SER A 51 22.37 9.59 -7.22
C SER A 51 21.89 10.65 -8.22
N GLY A 52 21.18 11.69 -7.77
CA GLY A 52 20.69 12.77 -8.62
C GLY A 52 19.43 12.40 -9.41
N TYR A 53 19.10 13.25 -10.39
CA TYR A 53 17.85 13.17 -11.15
C TYR A 53 17.73 11.93 -12.05
N ASP A 54 18.85 11.32 -12.44
CA ASP A 54 18.87 10.09 -13.25
C ASP A 54 18.16 8.93 -12.52
N ALA A 55 18.07 9.00 -11.19
CA ALA A 55 17.34 8.03 -10.40
C ALA A 55 15.82 8.06 -10.62
N LEU A 56 15.26 9.09 -11.28
CA LEU A 56 13.83 9.17 -11.59
C LEU A 56 13.37 8.11 -12.60
N TRP A 57 14.29 7.45 -13.32
CA TRP A 57 13.95 6.33 -14.19
C TRP A 57 13.56 5.06 -13.41
N TYR A 58 14.08 4.86 -12.19
CA TYR A 58 13.76 3.69 -11.36
C TYR A 58 12.26 3.57 -11.04
N PRO A 59 11.54 4.62 -10.61
CA PRO A 59 10.09 4.60 -10.46
C PRO A 59 9.32 4.14 -11.72
N VAL A 60 9.80 4.51 -12.91
CA VAL A 60 9.17 4.14 -14.18
C VAL A 60 9.33 2.64 -14.43
N CYS A 61 10.55 2.12 -14.29
CA CYS A 61 10.83 0.69 -14.38
C CYS A 61 10.04 -0.12 -13.34
N TYR A 62 9.93 0.38 -12.12
CA TYR A 62 9.15 -0.24 -11.05
C TYR A 62 7.65 -0.30 -11.41
N ALA A 63 7.10 0.75 -12.00
CA ALA A 63 5.70 0.79 -12.44
C ALA A 63 5.44 -0.20 -13.57
N CYS A 64 6.35 -0.25 -14.55
CA CYS A 64 6.30 -1.23 -15.62
C CYS A 64 6.33 -2.67 -15.07
N GLY A 65 7.26 -2.99 -14.17
CA GLY A 65 7.32 -4.30 -13.52
C GLY A 65 6.03 -4.65 -12.77
N TYR A 66 5.43 -3.68 -12.10
CA TYR A 66 4.14 -3.86 -11.43
C TYR A 66 3.01 -4.19 -12.41
N LEU A 67 2.97 -3.53 -13.56
CA LEU A 67 2.01 -3.85 -14.63
C LEU A 67 2.19 -5.27 -15.16
N PHE A 68 3.44 -5.71 -15.38
CA PHE A 68 3.72 -7.10 -15.78
C PHE A 68 3.20 -8.10 -14.74
N LEU A 69 3.46 -7.86 -13.45
CA LEU A 69 2.95 -8.71 -12.36
C LEU A 69 1.41 -8.78 -12.38
N LEU A 70 0.74 -7.64 -12.54
CA LEU A 70 -0.73 -7.60 -12.61
C LEU A 70 -1.29 -8.33 -13.83
N LEU A 71 -0.65 -8.22 -15.00
CA LEU A 71 -1.12 -8.87 -16.22
C LEU A 71 -0.90 -10.39 -16.20
N PHE A 72 0.29 -10.84 -15.77
CA PHE A 72 0.69 -12.23 -15.89
C PHE A 72 0.39 -13.07 -14.65
N ILE A 73 0.47 -12.50 -13.43
CA ILE A 73 0.34 -13.27 -12.18
C ILE A 73 -1.07 -13.17 -11.59
N ALA A 74 -1.74 -12.02 -11.71
CA ALA A 74 -3.04 -11.85 -11.07
C ALA A 74 -4.12 -12.80 -11.65
N GLY A 75 -4.04 -13.13 -12.94
CA GLY A 75 -4.95 -14.05 -13.62
C GLY A 75 -4.90 -15.48 -13.04
N PRO A 76 -3.73 -16.15 -13.06
CA PRO A 76 -3.54 -17.46 -12.44
C PRO A 76 -3.96 -17.50 -10.97
N LEU A 77 -3.57 -16.49 -10.17
CA LEU A 77 -3.90 -16.43 -8.74
C LEU A 77 -5.41 -16.36 -8.50
N ARG A 78 -6.15 -15.56 -9.30
CA ARG A 78 -7.62 -15.46 -9.20
C ARG A 78 -8.33 -16.76 -9.56
N ARG A 79 -7.82 -17.50 -10.55
CA ARG A 79 -8.40 -18.79 -10.98
C ARG A 79 -8.19 -19.90 -9.95
N PHE A 80 -7.10 -19.82 -9.17
CA PHE A 80 -6.77 -20.80 -8.14
C PHE A 80 -7.70 -20.73 -6.92
N GLY A 81 -8.37 -19.60 -6.68
CA GLY A 81 -9.37 -19.45 -5.61
C GLY A 81 -8.81 -19.40 -4.18
N ALA A 82 -7.48 -19.45 -4.02
CA ALA A 82 -6.81 -19.26 -2.74
C ALA A 82 -7.01 -17.85 -2.18
N TYR A 83 -7.11 -17.74 -0.84
CA TYR A 83 -7.27 -16.46 -0.14
C TYR A 83 -5.94 -15.77 0.13
N THR A 84 -4.83 -16.52 0.21
CA THR A 84 -3.49 -15.99 0.47
C THR A 84 -2.41 -16.61 -0.44
N ILE A 85 -1.25 -15.95 -0.57
CA ILE A 85 -0.10 -16.49 -1.31
C ILE A 85 0.39 -17.82 -0.72
N PRO A 86 0.49 -17.98 0.62
CA PRO A 86 0.83 -19.28 1.21
C PRO A 86 -0.17 -20.41 0.87
N ASP A 87 -1.47 -20.13 0.83
CA ASP A 87 -2.48 -21.13 0.44
C ASP A 87 -2.32 -21.54 -1.03
N PHE A 88 -1.99 -20.58 -1.89
CA PHE A 88 -1.63 -20.86 -3.28
C PHE A 88 -0.38 -21.75 -3.38
N ALA A 89 0.65 -21.47 -2.57
CA ALA A 89 1.87 -22.28 -2.55
C ALA A 89 1.59 -23.71 -2.05
N GLU A 90 0.76 -23.86 -1.01
CA GLU A 90 0.35 -25.19 -0.53
C GLU A 90 -0.37 -25.97 -1.61
N GLY A 91 -1.42 -25.40 -2.21
CA GLY A 91 -2.21 -26.10 -3.22
C GLY A 91 -1.46 -26.38 -4.51
N ARG A 92 -0.48 -25.53 -4.89
CA ARG A 92 0.28 -25.72 -6.12
C ARG A 92 1.31 -26.85 -6.02
N PHE A 93 1.88 -27.05 -4.83
CA PHE A 93 2.92 -28.05 -4.57
C PHE A 93 2.44 -29.23 -3.71
N ASP A 94 1.16 -29.25 -3.34
CA ASP A 94 0.51 -30.22 -2.46
C ASP A 94 1.32 -30.53 -1.20
N SER A 95 1.87 -29.47 -0.58
CA SER A 95 2.85 -29.61 0.50
C SER A 95 2.71 -28.52 1.57
N PRO A 96 2.49 -28.91 2.84
CA PRO A 96 2.40 -27.96 3.95
C PRO A 96 3.76 -27.31 4.28
N VAL A 97 4.87 -27.89 3.81
CA VAL A 97 6.21 -27.29 3.97
C VAL A 97 6.33 -26.03 3.12
N PHE A 98 5.86 -26.06 1.87
CA PHE A 98 5.88 -24.89 1.00
C PHE A 98 4.98 -23.76 1.53
N ARG A 99 3.87 -24.10 2.20
CA ARG A 99 3.08 -23.10 2.93
C ARG A 99 3.90 -22.38 3.98
N LYS A 100 4.61 -23.13 4.85
CA LYS A 100 5.42 -22.53 5.93
C LYS A 100 6.50 -21.63 5.38
N ILE A 101 7.19 -22.06 4.33
CA ILE A 101 8.21 -21.25 3.65
C ILE A 101 7.58 -19.95 3.14
N ALA A 102 6.46 -20.03 2.42
CA ALA A 102 5.75 -18.85 1.90
C ALA A 102 5.29 -17.90 3.02
N VAL A 103 4.80 -18.43 4.15
CA VAL A 103 4.43 -17.60 5.32
C VAL A 103 5.64 -16.83 5.84
N VAL A 104 6.79 -17.49 6.00
CA VAL A 104 8.02 -16.83 6.47
C VAL A 104 8.43 -15.70 5.51
N PHE A 105 8.41 -15.96 4.20
CA PHE A 105 8.72 -14.93 3.20
C PHE A 105 7.74 -13.76 3.24
N VAL A 106 6.44 -14.01 3.33
CA VAL A 106 5.41 -12.96 3.39
C VAL A 106 5.58 -12.10 4.64
N LEU A 107 5.82 -12.72 5.80
CA LEU A 107 6.06 -11.99 7.05
C LEU A 107 7.36 -11.19 7.00
N PHE A 108 8.42 -11.78 6.45
CA PHE A 108 9.71 -11.11 6.29
C PHE A 108 9.59 -9.87 5.41
N ILE A 109 9.02 -10.01 4.21
CA ILE A 109 8.81 -8.88 3.28
C ILE A 109 7.88 -7.83 3.92
N GLY A 110 6.79 -8.27 4.55
CA GLY A 110 5.84 -7.38 5.23
C GLY A 110 6.49 -6.57 6.36
N PHE A 111 7.41 -7.17 7.12
CA PHE A 111 8.14 -6.48 8.17
C PHE A 111 9.04 -5.37 7.61
N PHE A 112 9.84 -5.64 6.58
CA PHE A 112 10.67 -4.61 5.94
C PHE A 112 9.84 -3.53 5.25
N TYR A 113 8.68 -3.90 4.70
CA TYR A 113 7.78 -2.96 4.05
C TYR A 113 7.12 -1.98 5.04
N THR A 114 6.85 -2.41 6.28
CA THR A 114 6.25 -1.56 7.32
C THR A 114 7.26 -0.60 7.96
N MET A 115 8.57 -0.89 7.91
CA MET A 115 9.61 -0.03 8.49
C MET A 115 9.57 1.42 7.96
N PRO A 116 9.63 1.68 6.63
CA PRO A 116 9.50 3.04 6.12
C PRO A 116 8.17 3.70 6.50
N GLN A 117 7.07 2.94 6.55
CA GLN A 117 5.75 3.48 6.87
C GLN A 117 5.70 4.01 8.31
N MET A 118 6.26 3.24 9.25
CA MET A 118 6.37 3.67 10.65
C MET A 118 7.31 4.86 10.80
N LYS A 119 8.43 4.89 10.06
CA LYS A 119 9.33 6.04 10.01
C LYS A 119 8.62 7.30 9.52
N GLY A 120 7.86 7.18 8.42
CA GLY A 120 7.06 8.27 7.87
C GLY A 120 6.02 8.77 8.86
N ALA A 121 5.30 7.86 9.52
CA ALA A 121 4.30 8.21 10.53
C ALA A 121 4.91 8.97 11.72
N GLY A 122 5.98 8.43 12.31
CA GLY A 122 6.62 9.03 13.49
C GLY A 122 7.23 10.40 13.20
N THR A 123 7.93 10.54 12.06
CA THR A 123 8.52 11.82 11.66
C THR A 123 7.47 12.87 11.33
N THR A 124 6.41 12.49 10.61
CA THR A 124 5.32 13.41 10.27
C THR A 124 4.62 13.93 11.52
N LEU A 125 4.30 13.07 12.49
CA LEU A 125 3.62 13.52 13.71
C LEU A 125 4.53 14.36 14.63
N ALA A 126 5.82 14.02 14.73
CA ALA A 126 6.77 14.85 15.47
C ALA A 126 6.92 16.25 14.86
N TYR A 127 6.79 16.38 13.53
CA TYR A 127 6.82 17.66 12.84
C TYR A 127 5.53 18.48 13.01
N ILE A 128 4.37 17.83 12.95
CA ILE A 128 3.05 18.51 13.09
C ILE A 128 2.78 18.93 14.54
N PHE A 129 3.23 18.13 15.52
CA PHE A 129 3.03 18.38 16.94
C PHE A 129 4.37 18.62 17.64
N PRO A 130 4.83 19.88 17.71
CA PRO A 130 6.08 20.22 18.39
C PRO A 130 6.07 19.71 19.84
N GLY A 131 7.05 18.89 20.20
CA GLY A 131 7.17 18.27 21.53
C GLY A 131 6.64 16.83 21.61
N MET A 132 6.02 16.29 20.56
CA MET A 132 5.65 14.88 20.52
C MET A 132 6.90 13.99 20.28
N PRO A 133 7.14 12.98 21.12
CA PRO A 133 8.25 12.05 20.86
C PRO A 133 7.94 11.15 19.66
N TYR A 134 8.96 10.88 18.84
CA TYR A 134 8.86 10.05 17.64
C TYR A 134 8.16 8.70 17.89
N TRP A 135 8.53 8.01 18.97
CA TRP A 135 7.94 6.71 19.33
C TRP A 135 6.44 6.82 19.62
N GLY A 136 6.00 7.94 20.21
CA GLY A 136 4.59 8.20 20.46
C GLY A 136 3.80 8.32 19.15
N GLY A 137 4.39 8.97 18.15
CA GLY A 137 3.79 9.09 16.82
C GLY A 137 3.66 7.74 16.11
N VAL A 138 4.70 6.90 16.20
CA VAL A 138 4.68 5.53 15.66
C VAL A 138 3.59 4.69 16.33
N VAL A 139 3.53 4.70 17.66
CA VAL A 139 2.55 3.91 18.42
C VAL A 139 1.12 4.36 18.12
N LEU A 140 0.87 5.67 18.09
CA LEU A 140 -0.46 6.21 17.82
C LEU A 140 -0.95 5.82 16.43
N VAL A 141 -0.14 6.06 15.39
CA VAL A 141 -0.52 5.73 14.01
C VAL A 141 -0.64 4.21 13.82
N GLY A 142 0.30 3.44 14.39
CA GLY A 142 0.25 1.98 14.38
C GLY A 142 -1.02 1.43 15.02
N ALA A 143 -1.43 1.96 16.17
CA ALA A 143 -2.68 1.58 16.84
C ALA A 143 -3.91 1.92 15.98
N VAL A 144 -3.96 3.12 15.41
CA VAL A 144 -5.08 3.54 14.54
C VAL A 144 -5.20 2.65 13.30
N ILE A 145 -4.08 2.35 12.63
CA ILE A 145 -4.06 1.46 11.47
C ILE A 145 -4.51 0.06 11.87
N THR A 146 -3.93 -0.49 12.95
CA THR A 146 -4.25 -1.84 13.44
C THR A 146 -5.74 -1.98 13.77
N LEU A 147 -6.31 -1.01 14.48
CA LEU A 147 -7.74 -0.99 14.80
C LEU A 147 -8.61 -0.88 13.53
N ASN A 148 -8.24 -0.02 12.57
CA ASN A 148 -8.98 0.11 11.33
C ASN A 148 -8.93 -1.17 10.48
N VAL A 149 -7.79 -1.85 10.44
CA VAL A 149 -7.60 -3.11 9.71
C VAL A 149 -8.39 -4.24 10.38
N ALA A 150 -8.25 -4.39 11.70
CA ALA A 150 -8.94 -5.42 12.48
C ALA A 150 -10.47 -5.30 12.38
N LEU A 151 -11.00 -4.07 12.36
CA LEU A 151 -12.44 -3.82 12.24
C LEU A 151 -12.94 -3.81 10.79
N GLY A 152 -12.12 -3.36 9.84
CA GLY A 152 -12.56 -3.05 8.49
C GLY A 152 -12.55 -4.21 7.50
N GLY A 153 -11.64 -5.18 7.68
CA GLY A 153 -11.36 -6.23 6.70
C GLY A 153 -10.92 -5.66 5.33
N MET A 154 -10.77 -6.51 4.32
CA MET A 154 -10.31 -6.10 2.99
C MET A 154 -11.23 -5.02 2.39
N LYS A 155 -12.55 -5.13 2.52
CA LYS A 155 -13.49 -4.13 1.98
C LYS A 155 -13.25 -2.73 2.55
N GLY A 156 -13.05 -2.64 3.87
CA GLY A 156 -12.76 -1.38 4.55
C GLY A 156 -11.43 -0.79 4.11
N ILE A 157 -10.41 -1.66 3.99
CA ILE A 157 -9.07 -1.26 3.57
C ILE A 157 -9.08 -0.74 2.13
N THR A 158 -9.71 -1.45 1.19
CA THR A 158 -9.78 -1.04 -0.22
C THR A 158 -10.40 0.33 -0.39
N ILE A 159 -11.50 0.62 0.32
CA ILE A 159 -12.16 1.94 0.24
C ILE A 159 -11.25 3.03 0.81
N VAL A 160 -10.62 2.79 1.97
CA VAL A 160 -9.70 3.75 2.59
C VAL A 160 -8.49 4.02 1.69
N GLN A 161 -7.87 2.97 1.15
CA GLN A 161 -6.72 3.12 0.26
C GLN A 161 -7.07 3.84 -1.03
N ALA A 162 -8.22 3.54 -1.62
CA ALA A 162 -8.65 4.21 -2.84
C ALA A 162 -8.96 5.70 -2.61
N PHE A 163 -9.55 6.07 -1.47
CA PHE A 163 -9.69 7.47 -1.11
C PHE A 163 -8.33 8.14 -0.91
N GLN A 164 -7.42 7.48 -0.17
CA GLN A 164 -6.05 7.98 0.04
C GLN A 164 -5.28 8.14 -1.27
N TYR A 165 -5.51 7.28 -2.26
CA TYR A 165 -4.91 7.40 -3.59
C TYR A 165 -5.27 8.73 -4.24
N TRP A 166 -6.56 9.06 -4.33
CA TRP A 166 -7.00 10.33 -4.92
C TRP A 166 -6.51 11.55 -4.13
N ALA A 167 -6.51 11.46 -2.80
CA ALA A 167 -5.97 12.53 -1.94
C ALA A 167 -4.46 12.75 -2.17
N LYS A 168 -3.67 11.67 -2.24
CA LYS A 168 -2.22 11.72 -2.52
C LYS A 168 -1.96 12.28 -3.93
N MET A 169 -2.72 11.83 -4.93
CA MET A 169 -2.60 12.32 -6.31
C MET A 169 -2.85 13.82 -6.39
N PHE A 170 -3.91 14.31 -5.74
CA PHE A 170 -4.17 15.74 -5.66
C PHE A 170 -3.01 16.48 -4.98
N ALA A 171 -2.55 16.00 -3.81
CA ALA A 171 -1.45 16.61 -3.07
C ALA A 171 -0.13 16.68 -3.85
N ILE A 172 0.19 15.68 -4.68
CA ILE A 172 1.40 15.68 -5.51
C ILE A 172 1.22 16.55 -6.77
N SER A 173 0.03 16.58 -7.36
CA SER A 173 -0.23 17.33 -8.60
C SER A 173 -0.29 18.85 -8.39
N VAL A 174 -0.83 19.32 -7.26
CA VAL A 174 -1.01 20.75 -6.98
C VAL A 174 0.31 21.54 -7.03
N PRO A 175 1.41 21.10 -6.37
CA PRO A 175 2.71 21.76 -6.49
C PRO A 175 3.21 21.85 -7.93
N VAL A 176 2.97 20.83 -8.75
CA VAL A 176 3.38 20.83 -10.17
C VAL A 176 2.62 21.90 -10.95
N PHE A 177 1.30 22.02 -10.76
CA PHE A 177 0.50 23.07 -11.39
C PHE A 177 0.89 24.47 -10.92
N VAL A 178 1.21 24.65 -9.63
CA VAL A 178 1.68 25.93 -9.10
C VAL A 178 3.05 26.28 -9.68
N LEU A 179 3.99 25.33 -9.73
CA LEU A 179 5.30 25.54 -10.35
C LEU A 179 5.18 25.86 -11.83
N MET A 180 4.29 25.19 -12.57
CA MET A 180 3.99 25.53 -13.96
C MET A 180 3.33 26.92 -14.08
N GLY A 181 2.50 27.35 -13.15
CA GLY A 181 1.92 28.70 -13.17
C GLY A 181 2.92 29.82 -12.83
N VAL A 182 3.91 29.53 -11.96
CA VAL A 182 4.91 30.51 -11.50
C VAL A 182 6.12 30.57 -12.44
N PHE A 183 6.56 29.44 -13.00
CA PHE A 183 7.74 29.34 -13.86
C PHE A 183 7.42 29.07 -15.34
N GLY A 184 6.16 28.78 -15.70
CA GLY A 184 5.75 28.36 -17.05
C GLY A 184 5.58 29.46 -18.09
N PHE A 185 6.24 30.61 -17.91
CA PHE A 185 6.59 31.48 -19.03
C PHE A 185 8.11 31.65 -19.07
N TYR A 186 8.82 30.56 -19.39
CA TYR A 186 10.14 30.69 -20.01
C TYR A 186 9.90 31.09 -21.47
N ASN A 187 9.93 32.40 -21.73
CA ASN A 187 10.23 32.95 -23.06
C ASN A 187 11.75 32.92 -23.27
#